data_AF-A0A2H1WU45-F1
#
_entry.id   AF-A0A2H1WU45-F1
#
_cell.length_a   1.000
_cell.length_b   1.000
_cell.length_c   1.000
_cell.angle_alpha   90.00
_cell.angle_beta   90.00
_cell.angle_gamma   90.00
#
_symmetry.space_group_name_H-M   'P 1'
#
loop_
_entity.id
_entity.type
_entity.pdbx_description
1 polymer ?
#
loop_
_entity_poly.entity_id
_entity_poly.type
_entity_poly.pdbx_seq_one_letter_code
_entity_poly.pdbx_strand_id
1 'polypeptide(L)'
;MEHLKETKIIEFNPSTIEDVRRELNLDRESMEQKLNSFEEWIAKQNHFTMKNFSRPYLESCIINAKGSLERAKTTLDKLCTWKTLLPKYFEKYNYKDNAMDTSSVITHVSLPKLLKNNYRLYIAKFVSDQVAEAQL
;
A
#
# COMPACT_ATOMS: atom_id res chain seq x y z
N MET A 1 -10.37 1.40 -10.54
CA MET A 1 -10.89 2.05 -9.33
C MET A 1 -11.51 3.37 -9.75
N GLU A 2 -12.78 3.55 -9.38
CA GLU A 2 -13.53 4.76 -9.73
C GLU A 2 -13.80 5.66 -8.52
N HIS A 3 -13.68 5.12 -7.29
CA HIS A 3 -13.94 5.86 -6.05
C HIS A 3 -13.15 5.24 -4.89
N LEU A 4 -12.55 6.09 -4.05
CA LEU A 4 -11.91 5.68 -2.80
C LEU A 4 -12.99 5.50 -1.73
N LYS A 5 -12.97 4.39 -0.99
CA LYS A 5 -13.94 4.12 0.06
C LYS A 5 -13.64 4.99 1.28
N GLU A 6 -14.50 5.96 1.54
CA GLU A 6 -14.42 6.77 2.75
C GLU A 6 -14.70 5.92 4.00
N THR A 7 -14.03 6.26 5.10
CA THR A 7 -14.30 5.66 6.41
C THR A 7 -14.55 6.77 7.40
N LYS A 8 -15.21 6.47 8.53
CA LYS A 8 -15.51 7.45 9.59
C LYS A 8 -14.27 8.23 10.13
N ILE A 9 -13.07 7.78 9.79
CA ILE A 9 -11.78 8.26 10.32
C ILE A 9 -10.89 8.83 9.19
N ILE A 10 -11.18 8.51 7.92
CA ILE A 10 -10.34 8.86 6.78
C ILE A 10 -11.22 9.46 5.68
N GLU A 11 -10.99 10.74 5.40
CA GLU A 11 -11.67 11.50 4.36
C GLU A 11 -10.75 11.64 3.13
N PHE A 12 -11.30 11.44 1.94
CA PHE A 12 -10.59 11.62 0.67
C PHE A 12 -11.22 12.77 -0.11
N ASN A 13 -10.45 13.45 -0.94
CA ASN A 13 -11.00 14.44 -1.86
C ASN A 13 -11.55 13.68 -3.09
N PRO A 14 -12.77 13.97 -3.57
CA PRO A 14 -13.31 13.34 -4.77
C PRO A 14 -12.39 13.43 -6.00
N SER A 15 -11.57 14.48 -6.12
CA SER A 15 -10.64 14.66 -7.25
C SER A 15 -9.31 13.90 -7.13
N THR A 16 -9.03 13.24 -5.98
CA THR A 16 -7.71 12.65 -5.72
C THR A 16 -7.27 11.65 -6.78
N ILE A 17 -8.19 10.80 -7.27
CA ILE A 17 -7.86 9.79 -8.30
C ILE A 17 -7.52 10.47 -9.64
N GLU A 18 -8.28 11.50 -10.02
CA GLU A 18 -8.09 12.20 -11.28
C GLU A 18 -6.81 13.04 -11.27
N ASP A 19 -6.54 13.71 -10.16
CA ASP A 19 -5.33 14.51 -9.97
C ASP A 19 -4.07 13.62 -10.03
N VAL A 20 -4.08 12.47 -9.35
CA VAL A 20 -2.96 11.51 -9.39
C VAL A 20 -2.76 10.92 -10.80
N ARG A 21 -3.85 10.61 -11.52
CA ARG A 21 -3.76 10.15 -12.91
C ARG A 21 -3.18 11.22 -13.83
N ARG A 22 -3.58 12.49 -13.63
CA ARG A 22 -3.06 13.63 -14.39
C ARG A 22 -1.57 13.85 -14.11
N GLU A 23 -1.14 13.80 -12.85
CA GLU A 23 0.28 13.93 -12.48
C GLU A 23 1.15 12.83 -13.08
N LEU A 24 0.63 11.61 -13.18
CA LEU A 24 1.37 10.46 -13.72
C LEU A 24 1.24 10.29 -15.24
N ASN A 25 0.51 11.19 -15.93
CA ASN A 25 0.17 11.07 -17.36
C ASN A 25 -0.41 9.68 -17.72
N LEU A 26 -1.26 9.14 -16.83
CA LEU A 26 -1.87 7.84 -16.99
C LEU A 26 -3.30 8.00 -17.50
N ASP A 27 -3.46 7.93 -18.83
CA ASP A 27 -4.79 7.88 -19.44
C ASP A 27 -5.51 6.57 -19.10
N ARG A 28 -6.85 6.57 -19.17
CA ARG A 28 -7.68 5.40 -18.86
C ARG A 28 -7.34 4.21 -19.75
N GLU A 29 -7.10 4.44 -21.04
CA GLU A 29 -6.74 3.37 -21.97
C GLU A 29 -5.35 2.79 -21.66
N SER A 30 -4.38 3.66 -21.35
CA SER A 30 -3.02 3.23 -20.98
C SER A 30 -3.02 2.40 -19.70
N MET A 31 -3.89 2.75 -18.73
CA MET A 31 -4.04 2.00 -17.49
C MET A 31 -4.64 0.61 -17.73
N GLU A 32 -5.71 0.49 -18.52
CA GLU A 32 -6.30 -0.81 -18.86
C GLU A 32 -5.30 -1.73 -19.58
N GLN A 33 -4.53 -1.20 -20.55
CA GLN A 33 -3.49 -1.98 -21.22
C GLN A 33 -2.40 -2.46 -20.26
N LYS A 34 -1.96 -1.60 -19.33
CA LYS A 34 -0.98 -1.97 -18.29
C LYS A 34 -1.54 -3.01 -17.33
N LEU A 35 -2.81 -2.89 -16.94
CA LEU A 35 -3.50 -3.86 -16.07
C LEU A 35 -3.59 -5.24 -16.73
N ASN A 36 -4.04 -5.30 -17.98
CA ASN A 36 -4.10 -6.57 -18.74
C ASN A 36 -2.71 -7.21 -18.85
N SER A 37 -1.70 -6.41 -19.20
CA SER A 37 -0.30 -6.88 -19.27
C SER A 37 0.24 -7.35 -17.91
N PHE A 38 -0.26 -6.77 -16.81
CA PHE A 38 0.14 -7.14 -15.46
C PHE A 38 -0.54 -8.46 -15.03
N GLU A 39 -1.84 -8.61 -15.29
CA GLU A 39 -2.60 -9.84 -15.05
C GLU A 39 -2.01 -11.03 -15.81
N GLU A 40 -1.71 -10.86 -17.10
CA GLU A 40 -1.05 -11.89 -17.91
C GLU A 40 0.32 -12.29 -17.35
N TRP A 41 1.12 -11.31 -16.90
CA TRP A 41 2.43 -11.58 -16.34
C TRP A 41 2.32 -12.37 -15.03
N ILE A 42 1.37 -12.03 -14.16
CA ILE A 42 1.09 -12.74 -12.90
C ILE A 42 0.64 -14.18 -13.19
N ALA A 43 -0.21 -14.38 -14.19
CA ALA A 43 -0.66 -15.72 -14.58
C ALA A 43 0.50 -16.62 -15.01
N LYS A 44 1.47 -16.06 -15.75
CA LYS A 44 2.69 -16.75 -16.22
C LYS A 44 3.68 -17.06 -15.09
N GLN A 45 3.65 -16.33 -13.98
CA GLN A 45 4.55 -16.60 -12.86
C GLN A 45 4.08 -17.86 -12.10
N ASN A 46 4.89 -18.92 -12.11
CA ASN A 46 4.57 -20.19 -11.45
C ASN A 46 4.89 -20.21 -9.95
N HIS A 47 5.74 -19.28 -9.48
CA HIS A 47 6.14 -19.17 -8.08
C HIS A 47 5.13 -18.41 -7.21
N PHE A 48 4.10 -17.81 -7.80
CA PHE A 48 3.06 -17.15 -7.03
C PHE A 48 2.01 -18.15 -6.54
N THR A 49 1.94 -18.32 -5.22
CA THR A 49 0.91 -19.11 -4.54
C THR A 49 -0.49 -18.52 -4.70
N MET A 50 -0.58 -17.19 -4.86
CA MET A 50 -1.82 -16.45 -5.08
C MET A 50 -1.73 -15.68 -6.40
N LYS A 51 -2.51 -16.08 -7.40
CA LYS A 51 -2.54 -15.47 -8.74
C LYS A 51 -3.75 -14.55 -8.96
N ASN A 52 -4.75 -14.63 -8.09
CA ASN A 52 -5.97 -13.84 -8.20
C ASN A 52 -5.84 -12.54 -7.39
N PHE A 53 -5.25 -11.52 -8.01
CA PHE A 53 -5.26 -10.16 -7.47
C PHE A 53 -6.45 -9.38 -8.05
N SER A 54 -7.07 -8.54 -7.23
CA SER A 54 -8.15 -7.68 -7.71
C SER A 54 -7.58 -6.57 -8.61
N ARG A 55 -8.30 -6.21 -9.68
CA ARG A 55 -7.93 -5.08 -10.54
C ARG A 55 -7.65 -3.78 -9.78
N PRO A 56 -8.48 -3.39 -8.78
CA PRO A 56 -8.17 -2.26 -7.90
C PRO A 56 -6.78 -2.34 -7.26
N TYR A 57 -6.38 -3.51 -6.78
CA TYR A 57 -5.09 -3.69 -6.13
C TYR A 57 -3.93 -3.53 -7.13
N LEU A 58 -4.04 -4.13 -8.32
CA LEU A 58 -3.04 -4.00 -9.38
C LEU A 58 -2.89 -2.54 -9.84
N GLU A 59 -4.00 -1.81 -9.91
CA GLU A 59 -3.99 -0.39 -10.23
C GLU A 59 -3.22 0.42 -9.19
N SER A 60 -3.47 0.18 -7.89
CA SER A 60 -2.69 0.79 -6.81
C SER A 60 -1.21 0.46 -6.90
N CYS A 61 -0.83 -0.77 -7.27
CA CYS A 61 0.57 -1.14 -7.46
C CYS A 61 1.23 -0.32 -8.58
N ILE A 62 0.53 -0.10 -9.70
CA ILE A 62 1.02 0.72 -10.81
C ILE A 62 1.15 2.20 -10.39
N ILE A 63 0.16 2.74 -9.67
CA ILE A 63 0.19 4.12 -9.15
C ILE A 63 1.38 4.31 -8.21
N ASN A 64 1.59 3.39 -7.26
CA ASN A 64 2.75 3.43 -6.34
C ASN A 64 4.09 3.33 -7.08
N ALA A 65 4.12 2.62 -8.21
CA ALA A 65 5.28 2.52 -9.09
C ALA A 65 5.45 3.75 -10.02
N LYS A 66 4.72 4.84 -9.79
CA LYS A 66 4.70 6.06 -10.61
C LYS A 66 4.34 5.78 -12.07
N GLY A 67 3.44 4.82 -12.31
CA GLY A 67 3.00 4.43 -13.66
C GLY A 67 3.94 3.48 -14.41
N SER A 68 5.05 3.05 -13.80
CA SER A 68 5.99 2.08 -14.38
C SER A 68 5.55 0.64 -14.09
N LEU A 69 5.23 -0.10 -15.14
CA LEU A 69 4.81 -1.49 -15.03
C LEU A 69 5.93 -2.41 -14.54
N GLU A 70 7.17 -2.21 -14.97
CA GLU A 70 8.31 -3.04 -14.57
C GLU A 70 8.64 -2.88 -13.08
N ARG A 71 8.57 -1.64 -12.56
CA ARG A 71 8.71 -1.37 -11.13
C ARG A 71 7.58 -2.01 -10.33
N ALA A 72 6.35 -1.99 -10.83
CA ALA A 72 5.22 -2.65 -10.18
C ALA A 72 5.43 -4.17 -10.11
N LYS A 73 5.87 -4.81 -11.21
CA LYS A 73 6.20 -6.25 -11.26
C LYS A 73 7.28 -6.62 -10.24
N THR A 74 8.38 -5.87 -10.24
CA THR A 74 9.49 -6.08 -9.30
C THR A 74 9.05 -5.92 -7.84
N THR A 75 8.17 -4.96 -7.57
CA THR A 75 7.64 -4.71 -6.21
C THR A 75 6.74 -5.85 -5.77
N LEU A 76 5.88 -6.37 -6.65
CA LEU A 76 5.01 -7.50 -6.36
C LEU A 76 5.82 -8.78 -6.11
N ASP A 77 6.85 -9.03 -6.91
CA ASP A 77 7.74 -10.18 -6.75
C ASP A 77 8.49 -10.14 -5.40
N LYS A 78 9.03 -8.97 -5.03
CA LYS A 78 9.64 -8.75 -3.71
C LYS A 78 8.65 -8.95 -2.57
N LEU A 79 7.41 -8.48 -2.72
CA LEU A 79 6.36 -8.66 -1.71
C LEU A 79 6.07 -10.15 -1.48
N CYS A 80 5.94 -10.93 -2.56
CA CYS A 80 5.76 -12.38 -2.47
C CYS A 80 6.96 -13.05 -1.80
N THR A 81 8.18 -12.64 -2.16
CA THR A 81 9.42 -13.13 -1.53
C THR A 81 9.45 -12.82 -0.04
N TRP A 82 9.13 -11.60 0.37
CA TRP A 82 9.10 -11.20 1.78
C TRP A 82 8.04 -11.94 2.59
N LYS A 83 6.87 -12.21 2.00
CA LYS A 83 5.85 -13.05 2.67
C LYS A 83 6.35 -14.46 2.93
N THR A 84 7.14 -15.03 2.02
CA THR A 84 7.73 -16.37 2.19
C THR A 84 8.89 -16.37 3.18
N LEU A 85 9.77 -15.36 3.14
CA LEU A 85 10.96 -15.29 4.00
C LEU A 85 10.64 -14.85 5.43
N LEU A 86 9.62 -14.00 5.60
CA LEU A 86 9.31 -13.34 6.87
C LEU A 86 7.82 -13.50 7.25
N PRO A 87 7.30 -14.75 7.32
CA PRO A 87 5.88 -14.99 7.57
C PRO A 87 5.41 -14.40 8.91
N LYS A 88 6.28 -14.35 9.93
CA LYS A 88 6.02 -13.79 11.27
C LYS A 88 5.44 -12.36 11.23
N TYR A 89 5.80 -11.55 10.23
CA TYR A 89 5.31 -10.17 10.10
C TYR A 89 4.03 -10.04 9.27
N PHE A 90 3.64 -11.08 8.54
CA PHE A 90 2.45 -11.09 7.68
C PHE A 90 1.32 -11.98 8.23
N GLU A 91 1.55 -12.66 9.36
CA GLU A 91 0.52 -13.34 10.12
C GLU A 91 -0.51 -12.36 10.70
N LYS A 92 -1.71 -12.86 10.98
CA LYS A 92 -2.80 -12.05 11.56
C LYS A 92 -2.42 -11.62 12.98
N TYR A 93 -1.79 -10.47 13.08
CA TYR A 93 -1.44 -9.88 14.36
C TYR A 93 -2.62 -9.06 14.89
N ASN A 94 -3.16 -9.47 16.04
CA ASN A 94 -4.18 -8.69 16.72
C ASN A 94 -3.50 -7.67 17.63
N TYR A 95 -3.53 -6.40 17.22
CA TYR A 95 -2.93 -5.31 17.99
C TYR A 95 -3.51 -5.21 19.41
N LYS A 96 -4.75 -5.66 19.66
CA LYS A 96 -5.32 -5.62 21.01
C LYS A 96 -4.75 -6.67 21.96
N ASP A 97 -4.29 -7.80 21.43
CA ASP A 97 -3.90 -8.98 22.22
C ASP A 97 -2.38 -9.03 22.43
N ASN A 98 -1.62 -8.65 21.39
CA ASN A 98 -0.16 -8.65 21.39
C ASN A 98 0.41 -7.25 21.11
N ALA A 99 -0.25 -6.13 21.41
CA ALA A 99 0.40 -4.83 21.28
C ALA A 99 1.67 -4.83 22.14
N MET A 100 2.82 -4.98 21.47
CA MET A 100 4.08 -4.46 21.96
C MET A 100 3.75 -3.03 22.39
N ASP A 101 4.02 -2.66 23.64
CA ASP A 101 3.61 -1.38 24.22
C ASP A 101 4.46 -0.24 23.63
N THR A 102 4.36 -0.08 22.31
CA THR A 102 5.05 0.93 21.51
C THR A 102 4.43 2.29 21.72
N SER A 103 3.32 2.37 22.48
CA SER A 103 2.68 3.63 22.87
C SER A 103 3.65 4.50 23.68
N SER A 104 4.50 3.86 24.48
CA SER A 104 5.55 4.49 25.29
C SER A 104 6.75 5.01 24.47
N VAL A 105 6.98 4.45 23.27
CA VAL A 105 8.16 4.73 22.45
C VAL A 105 7.83 5.65 21.27
N ILE A 106 6.68 5.43 20.61
CA ILE A 106 6.31 6.09 19.36
C ILE A 106 4.84 6.50 19.41
N THR A 107 4.62 7.81 19.50
CA THR A 107 3.30 8.39 19.25
C THR A 107 3.22 8.77 17.77
N HIS A 108 2.32 8.16 17.03
CA HIS A 108 2.07 8.52 15.63
C HIS A 108 0.61 8.92 15.41
N VAL A 109 0.40 9.95 14.60
CA VAL A 109 -0.93 10.45 14.24
C VAL A 109 -0.96 10.74 12.75
N SER A 110 -1.96 10.19 12.06
CA SER A 110 -2.28 10.55 10.69
C SER A 110 -3.43 11.54 10.68
N LEU A 111 -3.29 12.66 9.98
CA LEU A 111 -4.37 13.63 9.86
C LEU A 111 -5.56 12.99 9.11
N PRO A 112 -6.82 13.15 9.56
CA PRO A 112 -7.98 12.53 8.92
C PRO A 112 -8.30 13.12 7.53
N LYS A 113 -7.94 14.38 7.30
CA LYS A 113 -8.16 15.10 6.03
C LYS A 113 -6.90 15.16 5.19
N LEU A 114 -7.06 15.07 3.87
CA LEU A 114 -5.99 15.32 2.90
C LEU A 114 -5.68 16.82 2.81
N LEU A 115 -4.41 17.15 2.52
CA LEU A 115 -4.03 18.51 2.14
C LEU A 115 -4.52 18.83 0.72
N LYS A 116 -4.46 20.11 0.34
CA LYS A 116 -4.82 20.59 -1.02
C LYS A 116 -4.09 19.85 -2.14
N ASN A 117 -2.90 19.31 -1.86
CA ASN A 117 -2.08 18.55 -2.80
C ASN A 117 -2.37 17.04 -2.77
N ASN A 118 -3.49 16.60 -2.20
CA ASN A 118 -3.86 15.18 -2.06
C ASN A 118 -2.90 14.33 -1.18
N TYR A 119 -1.90 14.94 -0.55
CA TYR A 119 -1.01 14.26 0.40
C TYR A 119 -1.65 14.17 1.79
N ARG A 120 -1.36 13.07 2.49
CA ARG A 120 -1.76 12.87 3.88
C ARG A 120 -0.59 13.13 4.81
N LEU A 121 -0.76 14.04 5.77
CA LEU A 121 0.26 14.30 6.77
C LEU A 121 0.27 13.17 7.81
N TYR A 122 1.43 12.53 7.94
CA TYR A 122 1.73 11.55 8.97
C TYR A 122 2.80 12.14 9.89
N ILE A 123 2.47 12.28 11.18
CA ILE A 123 3.39 12.78 12.19
C ILE A 123 3.75 11.61 13.09
N ALA A 124 5.03 11.30 13.21
CA ALA A 124 5.55 10.37 14.20
C ALA A 124 6.49 11.12 15.14
N LYS A 125 6.19 11.07 16.44
CA LYS A 125 7.06 11.54 17.50
C LYS A 125 7.66 10.33 18.20
N PHE A 126 8.99 10.24 18.13
CA PHE A 126 9.77 9.29 18.91
C PHE A 126 10.03 9.92 20.28
N VAL A 127 9.58 9.26 21.34
CA VAL A 127 9.61 9.78 22.72
C VAL A 127 10.76 9.16 23.52
N SER A 128 11.22 7.97 23.16
CA SER A 128 12.31 7.26 23.83
C SER A 128 13.22 6.54 22.82
N ASP A 129 14.52 6.48 23.12
CA ASP A 129 15.53 5.72 22.37
C ASP A 129 15.53 4.22 22.74
N GLN A 130 14.89 3.88 23.86
CA GLN A 130 14.75 2.50 24.31
C GLN A 130 13.52 1.87 23.67
N VAL A 131 13.75 1.16 22.57
CA VAL A 131 12.86 0.07 22.18
C VAL A 131 13.09 -1.01 23.23
N ALA A 132 12.18 -1.16 24.20
CA ALA A 132 12.20 -2.33 25.06
C ALA A 132 12.14 -3.55 24.14
N GLU A 133 13.23 -4.33 24.10
CA GLU A 133 13.30 -5.58 23.38
C GLU A 133 12.16 -6.47 23.88
N ALA A 134 11.04 -6.52 23.15
CA ALA A 134 10.03 -7.52 23.45
C ALA A 134 10.64 -8.86 23.03
N GLN A 135 10.85 -9.71 24.02
CA GLN A 135 11.39 -11.05 23.88
C GLN A 135 10.64 -11.82 22.78
N LEU A 136 11.43 -12.40 21.88
CA LEU A 136 11.03 -13.06 20.63
C LEU A 136 10.12 -14.28 20.80
#